data_AF-A0A3C1KRV2-F1
#
_entry.id   AF-A0A3C1KRV2-F1
#
_cell.length_a   1.000
_cell.length_b   1.000
_cell.length_c   1.000
_cell.angle_alpha   90.00
_cell.angle_beta   90.00
_cell.angle_gamma   90.00
#
_symmetry.space_group_name_H-M   'P 1'
#
loop_
_entity.id
_entity.type
_entity.pdbx_description
1 polymer ?
#
loop_
_entity_poly.entity_id
_entity_poly.type
_entity_poly.pdbx_seq_one_letter_code
_entity_poly.pdbx_strand_id
1 'polypeptide(L)'
;MRSTILVTALGEESFIDANGNGLYDEGESFQNLTEAFLDHNEDGRYNPAQGCVSGAPANCAAAGSEETFVDFNSDGRFSRGTSATFPNGLYNGVLCPPAGDGVFCSRELVNVRDSLVLVMGSDSNFDILVVDNNTRRQPTVLQAGRTYTVYVADIFNNAPAGGSTVSVTGDGCEVSGSATDFEVVDSNSIGALTLPAFSIVENAGGSITISVEGGGVTVARDFSCQTAPEPECDPNTDPNCLVPGGGP
;
A
#
# COMPACT_ATOMS: atom_id res chain seq x y z
N MET A 1 -3.09 -9.08 -7.91
CA MET A 1 -4.27 -8.34 -8.43
C MET A 1 -4.96 -7.63 -7.28
N ARG A 2 -5.39 -6.39 -7.49
CA ARG A 2 -6.13 -5.61 -6.49
C ARG A 2 -7.52 -5.28 -7.03
N SER A 3 -8.54 -5.33 -6.17
CA SER A 3 -9.94 -5.13 -6.57
C SER A 3 -10.72 -4.39 -5.51
N THR A 4 -11.62 -3.52 -5.96
CA THR A 4 -12.49 -2.75 -5.07
C THR A 4 -13.93 -3.22 -5.27
N ILE A 5 -14.60 -3.56 -4.17
CA ILE A 5 -16.01 -3.90 -4.14
C ILE A 5 -16.74 -2.68 -3.59
N LEU A 6 -17.58 -2.06 -4.41
CA LEU A 6 -18.51 -1.03 -3.96
C LEU A 6 -19.81 -1.70 -3.49
N VAL A 7 -20.21 -1.40 -2.26
CA VAL A 7 -21.50 -1.84 -1.70
C VAL A 7 -22.36 -0.61 -1.49
N THR A 8 -23.60 -0.68 -1.97
CA THR A 8 -24.59 0.38 -1.79
C THR A 8 -25.84 -0.16 -1.11
N ALA A 9 -26.49 0.71 -0.37
CA ALA A 9 -27.83 0.49 0.17
C ALA A 9 -28.63 1.78 0.11
N LEU A 10 -29.95 1.67 0.23
CA LEU A 10 -30.81 2.82 0.42
C LEU A 10 -30.78 3.22 1.89
N GLY A 11 -30.49 4.48 2.15
CA GLY A 11 -30.41 5.00 3.50
C GLY A 11 -30.58 6.51 3.53
N GLU A 12 -30.15 7.07 4.65
CA GLU A 12 -30.24 8.48 4.95
C GLU A 12 -28.85 9.03 5.29
N GLU A 13 -28.71 10.34 5.14
CA GLU A 13 -27.54 11.06 5.56
C GLU A 13 -27.50 11.17 7.08
N SER A 14 -26.29 11.40 7.61
CA SER A 14 -26.10 11.67 9.03
C SER A 14 -26.04 13.17 9.28
N PHE A 15 -26.53 13.62 10.44
CA PHE A 15 -26.39 15.00 10.88
C PHE A 15 -25.97 15.09 12.35
N ILE A 16 -25.43 16.25 12.71
CA ILE A 16 -25.09 16.60 14.09
C ILE A 16 -26.29 17.34 14.66
N ASP A 17 -27.07 16.64 15.47
CA ASP A 17 -28.16 17.21 16.27
C ASP A 17 -27.55 18.08 17.38
N ALA A 18 -27.55 19.39 17.15
CA ALA A 18 -26.90 20.36 18.02
C ALA A 18 -27.74 20.66 19.27
N ASN A 19 -29.05 20.38 19.23
CA ASN A 19 -29.98 20.72 20.31
C ASN A 19 -30.60 19.50 21.01
N GLY A 20 -30.33 18.29 20.52
CA GLY A 20 -30.72 17.02 21.12
C GLY A 20 -32.20 16.66 20.94
N ASN A 21 -32.89 17.22 19.94
CA ASN A 21 -34.32 17.00 19.73
C ASN A 21 -34.63 15.78 18.84
N GLY A 22 -33.62 15.15 18.23
CA GLY A 22 -33.77 14.01 17.32
C GLY A 22 -34.39 14.36 15.97
N LEU A 23 -34.33 15.62 15.54
CA LEU A 23 -34.81 16.12 14.26
C LEU A 23 -33.74 17.00 13.61
N TYR A 24 -33.68 17.01 12.29
CA TYR A 24 -32.80 17.94 11.59
C TYR A 24 -33.40 19.35 11.63
N ASP A 25 -32.63 20.31 12.14
CA ASP A 25 -32.95 21.73 12.10
C ASP A 25 -32.14 22.47 11.02
N GLU A 26 -32.74 23.49 10.43
CA GLU A 26 -32.10 24.29 9.38
C GLU A 26 -30.76 24.88 9.87
N GLY A 27 -29.69 24.58 9.14
CA GLY A 27 -28.34 25.06 9.44
C GLY A 27 -27.51 24.11 10.32
N GLU A 28 -28.08 22.98 10.77
CA GLU A 28 -27.29 21.92 11.37
C GLU A 28 -26.35 21.29 10.36
N SER A 29 -25.19 20.85 10.86
CA SER A 29 -24.18 20.21 10.02
C SER A 29 -24.61 18.79 9.70
N PHE A 30 -24.52 18.41 8.42
CA PHE A 30 -24.81 17.06 7.96
C PHE A 30 -23.75 16.59 6.98
N GLN A 31 -23.68 15.28 6.81
CA GLN A 31 -22.85 14.65 5.80
C GLN A 31 -23.60 14.65 4.47
N ASN A 32 -23.22 15.56 3.58
CA ASN A 32 -23.74 15.58 2.20
C ASN A 32 -23.09 14.45 1.38
N LEU A 33 -23.85 13.42 1.06
CA LEU A 33 -23.44 12.28 0.27
C LEU A 33 -23.63 12.58 -1.22
N THR A 34 -22.65 12.18 -2.02
CA THR A 34 -22.83 12.09 -3.48
C THR A 34 -23.49 10.77 -3.83
N GLU A 35 -23.86 10.60 -5.10
CA GLU A 35 -24.09 9.25 -5.62
C GLU A 35 -22.88 8.35 -5.40
N ALA A 36 -23.15 7.05 -5.26
CA ALA A 36 -22.12 6.06 -5.08
C ALA A 36 -21.26 5.93 -6.35
N PHE A 37 -19.95 5.73 -6.19
CA PHE A 37 -19.04 5.57 -7.32
C PHE A 37 -17.89 4.66 -6.94
N LEU A 38 -17.36 3.98 -7.95
CA LEU A 38 -16.16 3.17 -7.84
C LEU A 38 -14.96 4.08 -8.05
N ASP A 39 -14.19 4.29 -6.98
CA ASP A 39 -13.00 5.12 -6.98
C ASP A 39 -11.78 4.28 -7.38
N HIS A 40 -11.44 4.28 -8.67
CA HIS A 40 -10.34 3.47 -9.19
C HIS A 40 -8.96 4.04 -8.86
N ASN A 41 -8.87 5.36 -8.69
CA ASN A 41 -7.62 6.06 -8.48
C ASN A 41 -7.35 6.39 -6.99
N GLU A 42 -8.36 6.19 -6.14
CA GLU A 42 -8.33 6.34 -4.69
C GLU A 42 -8.10 7.77 -4.19
N ASP A 43 -8.52 8.77 -4.98
CA ASP A 43 -8.43 10.18 -4.61
C ASP A 43 -9.67 10.72 -3.87
N GLY A 44 -10.69 9.88 -3.69
CA GLY A 44 -11.95 10.19 -3.01
C GLY A 44 -12.90 11.05 -3.83
N ARG A 45 -12.71 11.18 -5.15
CA ARG A 45 -13.50 12.06 -6.02
C ARG A 45 -13.91 11.33 -7.30
N TYR A 46 -15.18 11.44 -7.66
CA TYR A 46 -15.61 11.06 -9.00
C TYR A 46 -15.22 12.12 -10.02
N ASN A 47 -14.19 11.86 -10.82
CA ASN A 47 -13.65 12.82 -11.78
C ASN A 47 -13.14 12.19 -13.10
N PRO A 48 -13.92 11.33 -13.78
CA PRO A 48 -13.43 10.54 -14.90
C PRO A 48 -12.95 11.35 -16.11
N ALA A 49 -13.44 12.57 -16.28
CA ALA A 49 -12.99 13.46 -17.36
C ALA A 49 -11.65 14.16 -17.05
N GLN A 50 -11.32 14.34 -15.77
CA GLN A 50 -10.11 15.05 -15.34
C GLN A 50 -9.00 14.06 -14.93
N GLY A 51 -9.38 12.86 -14.48
CA GLY A 51 -8.47 11.94 -13.79
C GLY A 51 -7.94 12.56 -12.50
N CYS A 52 -6.73 12.17 -12.11
CA CYS A 52 -6.17 12.55 -10.81
C CYS A 52 -5.76 14.02 -10.66
N VAL A 53 -5.56 14.40 -9.39
CA VAL A 53 -4.95 15.67 -8.98
C VAL A 53 -3.63 15.97 -9.74
N SER A 54 -3.39 17.25 -10.02
CA SER A 54 -2.20 17.70 -10.74
C SER A 54 -0.91 17.23 -10.05
N GLY A 55 -0.02 16.57 -10.80
CA GLY A 55 1.22 15.98 -10.28
C GLY A 55 1.14 14.50 -9.93
N ALA A 56 -0.04 13.87 -10.04
CA ALA A 56 -0.18 12.43 -9.92
C ALA A 56 0.52 11.68 -11.08
N PRO A 57 1.05 10.47 -10.85
CA PRO A 57 1.67 9.68 -11.90
C PRO A 57 0.65 9.27 -12.98
N ALA A 58 1.12 9.06 -14.21
CA ALA A 58 0.24 8.89 -15.39
C ALA A 58 -0.76 7.74 -15.28
N ASN A 59 -0.41 6.68 -14.53
CA ASN A 59 -1.30 5.56 -14.22
C ASN A 59 -2.52 5.96 -13.38
N CYS A 60 -2.40 7.01 -12.57
CA CYS A 60 -3.50 7.55 -11.77
C CYS A 60 -4.58 8.15 -12.69
N ALA A 61 -4.18 8.99 -13.66
CA ALA A 61 -5.12 9.61 -14.59
C ALA A 61 -5.86 8.56 -15.45
N ALA A 62 -5.15 7.49 -15.85
CA ALA A 62 -5.77 6.37 -16.56
C ALA A 62 -6.83 5.66 -15.68
N ALA A 63 -6.48 5.34 -14.43
CA ALA A 63 -7.41 4.69 -13.50
C ALA A 63 -8.66 5.56 -13.24
N GLY A 64 -8.48 6.87 -13.02
CA GLY A 64 -9.61 7.79 -12.78
C GLY A 64 -10.57 7.87 -13.97
N SER A 65 -10.07 7.76 -15.20
CA SER A 65 -10.92 7.79 -16.40
C SER A 65 -11.86 6.58 -16.54
N GLU A 66 -11.62 5.51 -15.80
CA GLU A 66 -12.44 4.30 -15.77
C GLU A 66 -13.48 4.30 -14.64
N GLU A 67 -13.57 5.37 -13.85
CA GLU A 67 -14.56 5.51 -12.78
C GLU A 67 -15.99 5.46 -13.29
N THR A 68 -16.81 4.70 -12.58
CA THR A 68 -18.24 4.56 -12.84
C THR A 68 -19.02 4.90 -11.57
N PHE A 69 -20.29 5.28 -11.74
CA PHE A 69 -21.18 5.63 -10.63
C PHE A 69 -22.49 4.86 -10.69
N VAL A 70 -23.11 4.70 -9.53
CA VAL A 70 -24.46 4.19 -9.39
C VAL A 70 -25.41 5.35 -9.58
N ASP A 71 -25.95 5.45 -10.79
CA ASP A 71 -26.97 6.42 -11.18
C ASP A 71 -28.29 6.11 -10.45
N PHE A 72 -28.51 6.80 -9.34
CA PHE A 72 -29.62 6.54 -8.43
C PHE A 72 -30.93 7.09 -8.97
N ASN A 73 -30.87 8.28 -9.57
CA ASN A 73 -32.03 8.97 -10.10
C ASN A 73 -32.30 8.65 -11.58
N SER A 74 -31.45 7.83 -12.22
CA SER A 74 -31.53 7.42 -13.62
C SER A 74 -31.50 8.58 -14.63
N ASP A 75 -30.78 9.65 -14.31
CA ASP A 75 -30.66 10.84 -15.19
C ASP A 75 -29.40 10.81 -16.08
N GLY A 76 -28.55 9.79 -15.92
CA GLY A 76 -27.31 9.60 -16.65
C GLY A 76 -26.18 10.55 -16.25
N ARG A 77 -26.29 11.25 -15.11
CA ARG A 77 -25.32 12.25 -14.64
C ARG A 77 -25.00 12.05 -13.17
N PHE A 78 -23.72 12.12 -12.85
CA PHE A 78 -23.27 12.04 -11.47
C PHE A 78 -23.77 13.21 -10.63
N SER A 79 -24.51 12.88 -9.58
CA SER A 79 -25.04 13.84 -8.62
C SER A 79 -24.09 14.02 -7.43
N ARG A 80 -23.64 15.25 -7.22
CA ARG A 80 -22.71 15.63 -6.13
C ARG A 80 -23.40 15.89 -4.78
N GLY A 81 -24.71 15.66 -4.69
CA GLY A 81 -25.53 16.06 -3.55
C GLY A 81 -25.76 17.57 -3.43
N THR A 82 -25.20 18.40 -4.32
CA THR A 82 -25.39 19.85 -4.34
C THR A 82 -26.17 20.31 -5.57
N SER A 83 -26.86 21.45 -5.45
CA SER A 83 -27.67 22.05 -6.51
C SER A 83 -27.53 23.57 -6.50
N ALA A 84 -28.01 24.24 -7.56
CA ALA A 84 -28.10 25.70 -7.60
C ALA A 84 -28.96 26.25 -6.46
N THR A 85 -29.99 25.51 -6.03
CA THR A 85 -30.85 25.84 -4.89
C THR A 85 -30.15 25.58 -3.56
N PHE A 86 -29.38 24.48 -3.49
CA PHE A 86 -28.72 24.00 -2.28
C PHE A 86 -27.21 23.84 -2.54
N PRO A 87 -26.44 24.95 -2.55
CA PRO A 87 -25.02 24.92 -2.93
C PRO A 87 -24.15 24.14 -1.92
N ASN A 88 -24.61 24.04 -0.67
CA ASN A 88 -23.95 23.28 0.40
C ASN A 88 -24.52 21.86 0.58
N GLY A 89 -25.44 21.45 -0.29
CA GLY A 89 -26.19 20.21 -0.17
C GLY A 89 -27.52 20.37 0.56
N LEU A 90 -28.32 19.32 0.53
CA LEU A 90 -29.62 19.21 1.19
C LEU A 90 -29.62 17.94 2.03
N TYR A 91 -29.96 18.02 3.32
CA TYR A 91 -30.05 16.84 4.17
C TYR A 91 -31.17 15.90 3.68
N ASN A 92 -30.87 14.63 3.43
CA ASN A 92 -31.81 13.59 3.02
C ASN A 92 -31.97 12.53 4.11
N GLY A 93 -33.10 12.51 4.81
CA GLY A 93 -33.35 11.52 5.85
C GLY A 93 -34.70 11.62 6.54
N VAL A 94 -35.08 10.55 7.24
CA VAL A 94 -36.41 10.45 7.87
C VAL A 94 -36.58 11.36 9.08
N LEU A 95 -35.48 11.91 9.59
CA LEU A 95 -35.46 12.88 10.68
C LEU A 95 -35.64 14.33 10.20
N CYS A 96 -35.77 14.54 8.88
CA CYS A 96 -36.22 15.81 8.32
C CYS A 96 -37.69 16.06 8.75
N PRO A 97 -38.00 17.15 9.48
CA PRO A 97 -39.37 17.43 9.90
C PRO A 97 -40.28 17.67 8.69
N PRO A 98 -41.57 17.29 8.73
CA PRO A 98 -42.49 17.51 7.61
C PRO A 98 -42.61 18.96 7.14
N ALA A 99 -42.33 19.93 8.02
CA ALA A 99 -42.32 21.35 7.67
C ALA A 99 -41.07 21.79 6.91
N GLY A 100 -39.98 21.03 6.99
CA GLY A 100 -38.71 21.30 6.31
C GLY A 100 -38.53 20.54 5.00
N ASP A 101 -39.33 19.49 4.78
CA ASP A 101 -39.29 18.64 3.59
C ASP A 101 -39.56 19.44 2.30
N GLY A 102 -38.58 19.45 1.39
CA GLY A 102 -38.58 20.25 0.16
C GLY A 102 -38.23 21.73 0.34
N VAL A 103 -37.93 22.19 1.57
CA VAL A 103 -37.58 23.58 1.89
C VAL A 103 -36.11 23.71 2.28
N PHE A 104 -35.71 23.01 3.35
CA PHE A 104 -34.33 23.03 3.88
C PHE A 104 -33.77 21.63 4.17
N CYS A 105 -34.62 20.60 4.08
CA CYS A 105 -34.21 19.20 4.07
C CYS A 105 -35.16 18.40 3.15
N SER A 106 -34.88 17.11 3.00
CA SER A 106 -35.65 16.16 2.23
C SER A 106 -35.80 14.86 3.03
N ARG A 107 -36.92 14.16 2.81
CA ARG A 107 -37.15 12.81 3.33
C ARG A 107 -36.84 11.71 2.31
N GLU A 108 -36.30 12.07 1.15
CA GLU A 108 -35.90 11.12 0.12
C GLU A 108 -34.72 10.27 0.63
N LEU A 109 -34.68 9.01 0.18
CA LEU A 109 -33.54 8.14 0.47
C LEU A 109 -32.44 8.39 -0.56
N VAL A 110 -31.20 8.27 -0.11
CA VAL A 110 -30.01 8.35 -0.96
C VAL A 110 -29.26 7.02 -0.93
N ASN A 111 -28.30 6.88 -1.84
CA ASN A 111 -27.33 5.79 -1.75
C ASN A 111 -26.37 6.07 -0.59
N VAL A 112 -26.47 5.27 0.48
CA VAL A 112 -25.36 5.10 1.41
C VAL A 112 -24.42 4.05 0.84
N ARG A 113 -23.13 4.22 1.07
CA ARG A 113 -22.11 3.39 0.43
C ARG A 113 -20.93 3.12 1.34
N ASP A 114 -20.28 2.01 1.05
CA ASP A 114 -18.96 1.69 1.57
C ASP A 114 -18.18 0.91 0.51
N SER A 115 -16.86 0.84 0.65
CA SER A 115 -16.01 0.07 -0.26
C SER A 115 -15.04 -0.83 0.49
N LEU A 116 -14.80 -2.00 -0.09
CA LEU A 116 -13.80 -2.95 0.39
C LEU A 116 -12.75 -3.17 -0.68
N VAL A 117 -11.49 -2.97 -0.32
CA VAL A 117 -10.35 -3.31 -1.16
C VAL A 117 -9.83 -4.69 -0.78
N LEU A 118 -9.67 -5.54 -1.80
CA LEU A 118 -9.04 -6.86 -1.70
C LEU A 118 -7.74 -6.86 -2.51
N VAL A 119 -6.67 -7.34 -1.89
CA VAL A 119 -5.39 -7.60 -2.56
C VAL A 119 -5.18 -9.11 -2.61
N MET A 120 -5.07 -9.64 -3.83
CA MET A 120 -4.78 -11.02 -4.11
C MET A 120 -3.32 -11.09 -4.59
N GLY A 121 -2.42 -11.48 -3.71
CA GLY A 121 -1.03 -11.76 -4.07
C GLY A 121 -0.94 -13.03 -4.92
N SER A 122 -0.07 -13.03 -5.92
CA SER A 122 0.37 -14.28 -6.56
C SER A 122 1.06 -15.18 -5.55
N ASP A 123 0.96 -16.50 -5.73
CA ASP A 123 1.71 -17.52 -5.00
C ASP A 123 3.02 -17.92 -5.73
N SER A 124 3.25 -17.38 -6.91
CA SER A 124 4.40 -17.71 -7.76
C SER A 124 5.05 -16.46 -8.34
N ASN A 125 6.38 -16.54 -8.54
CA ASN A 125 7.22 -15.49 -9.14
C ASN A 125 7.19 -14.15 -8.39
N PHE A 126 7.86 -14.13 -7.23
CA PHE A 126 8.11 -12.88 -6.50
C PHE A 126 9.38 -12.18 -6.99
N ASP A 127 9.30 -10.86 -7.11
CA ASP A 127 10.44 -9.96 -7.17
C ASP A 127 10.85 -9.57 -5.74
N ILE A 128 12.12 -9.81 -5.43
CA ILE A 128 12.73 -9.50 -4.13
C ILE A 128 13.80 -8.45 -4.35
N LEU A 129 13.59 -7.27 -3.75
CA LEU A 129 14.50 -6.13 -3.82
C LEU A 129 15.07 -5.85 -2.43
N VAL A 130 16.39 -5.83 -2.34
CA VAL A 130 17.12 -5.37 -1.14
C VAL A 130 17.59 -3.94 -1.37
N VAL A 131 17.32 -3.06 -0.42
CA VAL A 131 17.75 -1.66 -0.45
C VAL A 131 18.64 -1.37 0.75
N ASP A 132 19.81 -0.80 0.51
CA ASP A 132 20.67 -0.26 1.55
C ASP A 132 20.04 1.02 2.10
N ASN A 133 19.75 1.06 3.40
CA ASN A 133 19.05 2.17 4.02
C ASN A 133 19.85 3.49 3.99
N ASN A 134 21.17 3.41 3.88
CA ASN A 134 22.03 4.59 3.83
C ASN A 134 22.06 5.20 2.43
N THR A 135 22.20 4.36 1.40
CA THR A 135 22.36 4.83 0.00
C THR A 135 21.04 4.91 -0.76
N ARG A 136 19.97 4.31 -0.21
CA ARG A 136 18.63 4.22 -0.82
C ARG A 136 18.66 3.59 -2.22
N ARG A 137 19.61 2.67 -2.42
CA ARG A 137 19.85 1.97 -3.68
C ARG A 137 20.00 0.48 -3.43
N GLN A 138 19.77 -0.30 -4.48
CA GLN A 138 20.10 -1.71 -4.46
C GLN A 138 21.63 -1.87 -4.41
N PRO A 139 22.18 -2.52 -3.38
CA PRO A 139 23.61 -2.78 -3.31
C PRO A 139 24.00 -3.90 -4.27
N THR A 140 25.20 -3.83 -4.85
CA THR A 140 25.78 -4.97 -5.60
C THR A 140 26.22 -6.08 -4.64
N VAL A 141 26.67 -5.69 -3.45
CA VAL A 141 27.21 -6.58 -2.40
C VAL A 141 26.79 -6.06 -1.04
N LEU A 142 26.36 -6.95 -0.14
CA LEU A 142 25.97 -6.61 1.21
C LEU A 142 27.19 -6.53 2.15
N GLN A 143 27.18 -5.61 3.11
CA GLN A 143 28.33 -5.25 3.93
C GLN A 143 27.97 -5.29 5.42
N ALA A 144 28.94 -5.71 6.24
CA ALA A 144 28.81 -5.70 7.69
C ALA A 144 28.67 -4.27 8.23
N GLY A 145 27.92 -4.12 9.32
CA GLY A 145 27.65 -2.82 9.95
C GLY A 145 26.65 -1.95 9.20
N ARG A 146 25.98 -2.48 8.17
CA ARG A 146 24.94 -1.77 7.41
C ARG A 146 23.58 -2.41 7.62
N THR A 147 22.55 -1.60 7.41
CA THR A 147 21.15 -1.97 7.58
C THR A 147 20.44 -1.94 6.22
N TYR A 148 19.64 -2.96 5.98
CA TYR A 148 18.95 -3.21 4.72
C TYR A 148 17.44 -3.35 4.94
N THR A 149 16.67 -2.89 3.96
CA THR A 149 15.21 -3.09 3.88
C THR A 149 14.91 -3.97 2.68
N VAL A 150 14.01 -4.93 2.86
CA VAL A 150 13.57 -5.84 1.80
C VAL A 150 12.17 -5.44 1.34
N TYR A 151 11.99 -5.41 0.04
CA TYR A 151 10.69 -5.31 -0.62
C TYR A 151 10.41 -6.61 -1.35
N VAL A 152 9.22 -7.16 -1.15
CA VAL A 152 8.76 -8.38 -1.83
C VAL A 152 7.45 -8.05 -2.54
N ALA A 153 7.40 -8.33 -3.84
CA ALA A 153 6.20 -8.09 -4.63
C ALA A 153 5.96 -9.21 -5.64
N ASP A 154 4.70 -9.44 -6.00
CA ASP A 154 4.34 -10.24 -7.17
C ASP A 154 4.54 -9.46 -8.48
N ILE A 155 4.29 -10.13 -9.61
CA ILE A 155 4.36 -9.54 -10.96
C ILE A 155 3.41 -8.34 -11.19
N PHE A 156 2.45 -8.12 -10.29
CA PHE A 156 1.51 -7.00 -10.31
C PHE A 156 1.83 -5.97 -9.22
N ASN A 157 3.03 -6.03 -8.65
CA ASN A 157 3.51 -5.17 -7.58
C ASN A 157 2.65 -5.22 -6.31
N ASN A 158 2.02 -6.35 -5.99
CA ASN A 158 1.30 -6.56 -4.72
C ASN A 158 2.16 -7.35 -3.74
N ALA A 159 1.91 -7.17 -2.45
CA ALA A 159 2.44 -8.04 -1.41
C ALA A 159 2.07 -9.53 -1.65
N PRO A 160 2.89 -10.48 -1.16
CA PRO A 160 2.49 -11.88 -1.08
C PRO A 160 1.16 -12.06 -0.34
N ALA A 161 0.45 -13.16 -0.62
CA ALA A 161 -0.80 -13.48 0.06
C ALA A 161 -0.58 -13.66 1.57
N GLY A 162 -1.59 -13.31 2.38
CA GLY A 162 -1.57 -13.54 3.82
C GLY A 162 -1.34 -15.01 4.16
N GLY A 163 -0.60 -15.25 5.25
CA GLY A 163 -0.12 -16.57 5.66
C GLY A 163 1.15 -17.04 4.93
N SER A 164 1.65 -16.30 3.94
CA SER A 164 3.00 -16.53 3.42
C SER A 164 4.05 -16.19 4.48
N THR A 165 5.22 -16.83 4.42
CA THR A 165 6.35 -16.54 5.29
C THR A 165 7.51 -16.01 4.46
N VAL A 166 8.15 -14.93 4.90
CA VAL A 166 9.40 -14.43 4.31
C VAL A 166 10.53 -14.65 5.28
N SER A 167 11.55 -15.38 4.87
CA SER A 167 12.71 -15.71 5.70
C SER A 167 13.99 -15.12 5.12
N VAL A 168 14.83 -14.58 5.99
CA VAL A 168 16.15 -14.03 5.66
C VAL A 168 17.20 -14.87 6.37
N THR A 169 17.93 -15.67 5.61
CA THR A 169 18.95 -16.59 6.13
C THR A 169 20.31 -16.22 5.58
N GLY A 170 21.34 -16.25 6.44
CA GLY A 170 22.71 -16.00 6.01
C GLY A 170 23.54 -17.28 6.01
N ASP A 171 24.33 -17.45 4.96
CA ASP A 171 25.41 -18.44 4.86
C ASP A 171 26.73 -17.66 4.74
N GLY A 172 27.61 -17.79 5.74
CA GLY A 172 28.84 -16.98 5.83
C GLY A 172 28.64 -15.49 6.14
N CYS A 173 27.40 -15.00 6.26
CA CYS A 173 27.09 -13.66 6.75
C CYS A 173 26.07 -13.75 7.88
N GLU A 174 26.35 -13.13 9.02
CA GLU A 174 25.46 -13.17 10.16
C GLU A 174 24.43 -12.05 10.08
N VAL A 175 23.15 -12.42 10.12
CA VAL A 175 22.00 -11.51 10.09
C VAL A 175 21.50 -11.28 11.51
N SER A 176 21.22 -10.03 11.84
CA SER A 176 20.47 -9.65 13.04
C SER A 176 19.28 -8.77 12.69
N GLY A 177 18.20 -8.89 13.47
CA GLY A 177 17.01 -8.06 13.33
C GLY A 177 15.72 -8.87 13.35
N SER A 178 14.59 -8.16 13.27
CA SER A 178 13.24 -8.74 13.36
C SER A 178 12.72 -9.34 12.05
N ALA A 179 13.52 -9.36 10.98
CA ALA A 179 13.11 -9.81 9.66
C ALA A 179 13.66 -11.18 9.26
N THR A 180 14.18 -11.97 10.21
CA THR A 180 14.73 -13.30 9.90
C THR A 180 13.65 -14.31 9.54
N ASP A 181 12.45 -14.19 10.13
CA ASP A 181 11.24 -14.93 9.77
C ASP A 181 10.02 -14.02 9.99
N PHE A 182 9.35 -13.65 8.90
CA PHE A 182 8.24 -12.70 8.90
C PHE A 182 6.98 -13.33 8.30
N GLU A 183 5.93 -13.46 9.10
CA GLU A 183 4.62 -13.88 8.62
C GLU A 183 3.92 -12.71 7.94
N VAL A 184 3.52 -12.91 6.68
CA VAL A 184 2.75 -11.94 5.90
C VAL A 184 1.31 -11.97 6.38
N VAL A 185 0.84 -10.83 6.89
CA VAL A 185 -0.56 -10.66 7.29
C VAL A 185 -1.42 -10.21 6.11
N ASP A 186 -2.71 -10.54 6.15
CA ASP A 186 -3.68 -9.99 5.19
C ASP A 186 -3.71 -8.46 5.27
N SER A 187 -3.60 -7.82 4.11
CA SER A 187 -3.56 -6.37 4.00
C SER A 187 -4.15 -5.91 2.68
N ASN A 188 -4.76 -4.72 2.68
CA ASN A 188 -5.23 -4.03 1.47
C ASN A 188 -4.27 -2.91 1.04
N SER A 189 -3.08 -2.85 1.65
CA SER A 189 -2.06 -1.84 1.37
C SER A 189 -1.61 -1.90 -0.09
N ILE A 190 -1.31 -0.73 -0.63
CA ILE A 190 -0.85 -0.59 -2.01
C ILE A 190 0.63 -0.99 -2.09
N GLY A 191 0.98 -1.82 -3.07
CA GLY A 191 2.38 -2.06 -3.43
C GLY A 191 3.00 -3.30 -2.79
N ALA A 192 4.33 -3.33 -2.88
CA ALA A 192 5.18 -4.39 -2.33
C ALA A 192 5.10 -4.46 -0.79
N LEU A 193 5.23 -5.67 -0.26
CA LEU A 193 5.46 -5.90 1.16
C LEU A 193 6.82 -5.31 1.54
N THR A 194 6.86 -4.50 2.60
CA THR A 194 8.11 -3.99 3.18
C THR A 194 8.40 -4.74 4.47
N LEU A 195 9.52 -5.44 4.55
CA LEU A 195 9.95 -6.10 5.78
C LEU A 195 10.56 -5.11 6.78
N PRO A 196 10.54 -5.42 8.08
CA PRO A 196 11.41 -4.75 9.05
C PRO A 196 12.86 -4.77 8.57
N ALA A 197 13.63 -3.75 8.92
CA ALA A 197 15.01 -3.69 8.50
C ALA A 197 15.85 -4.75 9.25
N PHE A 198 16.85 -5.32 8.56
CA PHE A 198 17.84 -6.20 9.16
C PHE A 198 19.24 -5.61 8.99
N SER A 199 20.18 -6.04 9.84
CA SER A 199 21.58 -5.64 9.77
C SER A 199 22.47 -6.84 9.61
N ILE A 200 23.59 -6.68 8.90
CA ILE A 200 24.64 -7.69 8.82
C ILE A 200 25.66 -7.39 9.91
N VAL A 201 25.84 -8.32 10.85
CA VAL A 201 26.72 -8.15 12.02
C VAL A 201 28.13 -8.60 11.69
N GLU A 202 28.25 -9.79 11.12
CA GLU A 202 29.52 -10.38 10.71
C GLU A 202 29.47 -10.82 9.25
N ASN A 203 30.63 -10.83 8.60
CA ASN A 203 30.72 -11.18 7.20
C ASN A 203 32.04 -11.89 6.90
N ALA A 204 31.94 -13.17 6.58
CA ALA A 204 33.03 -14.06 6.20
C ALA A 204 33.07 -14.35 4.68
N GLY A 205 32.25 -13.67 3.87
CA GLY A 205 32.26 -13.80 2.41
C GLY A 205 31.37 -14.89 1.82
N GLY A 206 30.09 -14.92 2.20
CA GLY A 206 29.07 -15.81 1.63
C GLY A 206 27.88 -15.07 1.01
N SER A 207 26.66 -15.51 1.32
CA SER A 207 25.42 -14.94 0.79
C SER A 207 24.30 -14.86 1.83
N ILE A 208 23.40 -13.88 1.63
CA ILE A 208 22.08 -13.86 2.25
C ILE A 208 21.08 -14.43 1.25
N THR A 209 20.35 -15.46 1.68
CA THR A 209 19.20 -15.98 0.96
C THR A 209 17.93 -15.39 1.56
N ILE A 210 17.14 -14.72 0.72
CA ILE A 210 15.79 -14.29 1.07
C ILE A 210 14.81 -15.23 0.37
N SER A 211 13.96 -15.88 1.15
CA SER A 211 12.97 -16.82 0.64
C SER A 211 11.57 -16.39 1.02
N VAL A 212 10.62 -16.64 0.12
CA VAL A 212 9.19 -16.43 0.31
C VAL A 212 8.53 -17.78 0.12
N GLU A 213 7.86 -18.27 1.16
CA GLU A 213 7.10 -19.51 1.16
C GLU A 213 5.60 -19.20 1.30
N GLY A 214 4.79 -19.59 0.32
CA GLY A 214 3.36 -19.34 0.33
C GLY A 214 2.66 -20.10 -0.78
N GLY A 215 1.41 -20.52 -0.56
CA GLY A 215 0.62 -21.23 -1.58
C GLY A 215 1.23 -22.56 -2.07
N GLY A 216 2.13 -23.17 -1.30
CA GLY A 216 2.84 -24.40 -1.68
C GLY A 216 4.03 -24.19 -2.62
N VAL A 217 4.46 -22.94 -2.81
CA VAL A 217 5.63 -22.56 -3.60
C VAL A 217 6.65 -21.86 -2.71
N THR A 218 7.93 -22.12 -2.97
CA THR A 218 9.05 -21.40 -2.35
C THR A 218 9.84 -20.68 -3.43
N VAL A 219 10.01 -19.36 -3.30
CA VAL A 219 10.87 -18.55 -4.17
C VAL A 219 12.01 -18.01 -3.33
N ALA A 220 13.26 -18.24 -3.77
CA ALA A 220 14.45 -17.74 -3.10
C ALA A 220 15.30 -16.87 -4.02
N ARG A 221 16.01 -15.90 -3.43
CA ARG A 221 17.02 -15.07 -4.08
C ARG A 221 18.23 -14.91 -3.18
N ASP A 222 19.40 -15.06 -3.78
CA ASP A 222 20.68 -14.94 -3.09
C ASP A 222 21.33 -13.58 -3.37
N PHE A 223 21.88 -12.99 -2.31
CA PHE A 223 22.57 -11.71 -2.33
C PHE A 223 23.96 -11.90 -1.73
N SER A 224 24.99 -11.65 -2.53
CA SER A 224 26.37 -11.83 -2.09
C SER A 224 26.75 -10.82 -1.01
N CYS A 225 27.50 -11.26 -0.01
CA CYS A 225 28.12 -10.40 0.97
C CYS A 225 29.58 -10.12 0.59
N GLN A 226 30.13 -9.04 1.16
CA GLN A 226 31.52 -8.68 0.95
C GLN A 226 32.43 -9.81 1.44
N THR A 227 33.31 -10.30 0.58
CA THR A 227 34.34 -11.25 1.00
C THR A 227 35.18 -10.66 2.11
N ALA A 228 35.49 -11.46 3.14
CA ALA A 228 36.47 -11.05 4.13
C ALA A 228 37.74 -10.59 3.39
N PRO A 229 38.33 -9.43 3.74
CA PRO A 229 39.58 -9.02 3.14
C PRO A 229 40.57 -10.18 3.30
N GLU A 230 41.21 -10.57 2.19
CA GLU A 230 42.30 -11.54 2.24
C GLU A 230 43.28 -11.03 3.31
N PRO A 231 43.74 -11.88 4.26
CA PRO A 231 44.71 -11.42 5.23
C PRO A 231 45.89 -10.86 4.45
N GLU A 232 46.10 -9.54 4.51
CA GLU A 232 47.32 -8.94 3.99
C GLU A 232 48.45 -9.67 4.70
N CYS A 233 49.21 -10.49 3.98
CA CYS A 233 50.47 -10.93 4.50
C CYS A 233 51.30 -9.65 4.67
N ASP A 234 51.60 -9.31 5.90
CA ASP A 234 52.61 -8.32 6.19
C ASP A 234 53.94 -9.07 6.35
N PRO A 235 54.88 -8.92 5.41
CA PRO A 235 56.17 -9.59 5.50
C PRO A 235 57.01 -9.14 6.72
N ASN A 236 56.59 -8.08 7.43
CA ASN A 236 57.22 -7.65 8.69
C ASN A 236 56.67 -8.38 9.92
N THR A 237 55.55 -9.09 9.81
CA THR A 237 54.90 -9.78 10.94
C THR A 237 54.62 -11.27 10.69
N ASP A 238 54.65 -11.76 9.45
CA ASP A 238 54.60 -13.20 9.13
C ASP A 238 55.87 -13.69 8.40
N PRO A 239 56.76 -14.46 9.07
CA PRO A 239 57.99 -14.98 8.47
C PRO A 239 57.76 -16.08 7.41
N ASN A 240 56.53 -16.60 7.27
CA ASN A 240 56.18 -17.58 6.23
C ASN A 240 55.66 -16.94 4.95
N CYS A 241 55.54 -15.61 4.90
CA CYS A 241 55.13 -14.95 3.67
C CYS A 241 56.30 -14.89 2.66
N LEU A 242 56.31 -15.86 1.75
CA LEU A 242 57.28 -15.91 0.67
C LEU A 242 56.97 -14.81 -0.36
N VAL A 243 57.80 -13.77 -0.40
CA VAL A 243 57.81 -12.78 -1.48
C VAL A 243 58.06 -13.53 -2.80
N PRO A 244 57.16 -13.46 -3.81
CA PRO A 244 57.42 -14.08 -5.10
C PRO A 244 58.70 -13.48 -5.68
N GLY A 245 59.64 -14.36 -6.04
CA GLY A 245 61.05 -14.03 -6.24
C GLY A 245 61.34 -12.85 -7.15
N GLY A 246 62.01 -11.84 -6.59
CA GLY A 246 62.87 -10.94 -7.34
C GLY A 246 64.20 -11.62 -7.62
N GLY A 247 64.33 -12.22 -8.80
CA GLY A 247 65.61 -12.71 -9.31
C GLY A 247 66.55 -11.56 -9.73
N PRO A 248 67.88 -11.80 -9.73
CA PRO A 248 68.94 -10.79 -9.82
C PRO A 248 69.01 -10.01 -11.13
#